data_AF-A0A966U0N0-F1
#
_entry.id   AF-A0A966U0N0-F1
#
_cell.length_a   1.000
_cell.length_b   1.000
_cell.length_c   1.000
_cell.angle_alpha   90.00
_cell.angle_beta   90.00
_cell.angle_gamma   90.00
#
_symmetry.space_group_name_H-M   'P 1'
#
loop_
_entity.id
_entity.type
_entity.pdbx_description
1 polymer ?
#
loop_
_entity_poly.entity_id
_entity_poly.type
_entity_poly.pdbx_seq_one_letter_code
_entity_poly.pdbx_strand_id
1 'polypeptide(L)'
;MRRRPTTAIGSATVACVVAVVLASCTSAGPPAVDLSASAANGLKLSQNNGCASCHGTDFGGGTGPTWQGIIGQTVAFKGGESGVVDREYLTEAIKYPDKKKRVGYSVVMPYNNLTDAEISDIVDYIEALSN
;
A
#
# COMPACT_ATOMS: atom_id res chain seq x y z
N MET A 1 76.35 30.37 38.28
CA MET A 1 76.69 29.15 37.49
C MET A 1 75.44 28.64 36.78
N ARG A 2 75.60 27.81 35.73
CA ARG A 2 74.56 27.44 34.75
C ARG A 2 73.40 26.63 35.33
N ARG A 3 72.16 26.93 34.92
CA ARG A 3 71.12 25.94 34.57
C ARG A 3 70.28 26.42 33.35
N ARG A 4 70.42 25.73 32.22
CA ARG A 4 69.39 25.46 31.18
C ARG A 4 68.93 24.00 31.43
N PRO A 5 67.82 23.43 30.91
CA PRO A 5 67.06 23.72 29.67
C PRO A 5 65.57 24.01 29.98
N THR A 6 64.54 23.93 29.11
CA THR A 6 64.40 23.42 27.72
C THR A 6 63.31 24.20 26.95
N THR A 7 63.28 24.07 25.62
CA THR A 7 62.17 24.48 24.74
C THR A 7 60.98 23.52 24.84
N ALA A 8 59.75 24.01 24.66
CA ALA A 8 58.59 23.21 24.24
C ALA A 8 57.81 23.98 23.17
N ILE A 9 57.43 23.29 22.10
CA ILE A 9 56.77 23.82 20.90
C ILE A 9 55.50 22.99 20.65
N GLY A 10 54.43 23.62 20.19
CA GLY A 10 53.21 22.96 19.72
C GLY A 10 51.96 23.36 20.53
N SER A 11 50.76 23.39 19.95
CA SER A 11 50.42 23.23 18.53
C SER A 11 49.14 24.02 18.24
N ALA A 12 48.99 24.52 17.01
CA ALA A 12 47.74 25.14 16.58
C ALA A 12 46.72 24.08 16.15
N THR A 13 45.49 24.20 16.64
CA THR A 13 44.29 23.67 15.95
C THR A 13 43.07 24.48 16.39
N VAL A 14 42.65 25.42 15.55
CA VAL A 14 41.27 25.92 15.55
C VAL A 14 40.41 24.81 14.96
N ALA A 15 39.46 24.30 15.72
CA ALA A 15 38.49 23.31 15.25
C ALA A 15 37.06 23.78 15.56
N CYS A 16 36.46 24.50 14.61
CA CYS A 16 35.03 24.77 14.63
C CYS A 16 34.28 23.45 14.39
N VAL A 17 33.84 22.79 15.46
CA VAL A 17 32.96 21.62 15.33
C VAL A 17 31.54 22.11 15.11
N VAL A 18 31.08 21.98 13.87
CA VAL A 18 29.74 22.34 13.41
C VAL A 18 28.69 21.53 14.17
N ALA A 19 27.66 22.21 14.68
CA ALA A 19 26.52 21.56 15.31
C ALA A 19 25.69 20.82 14.24
N VAL A 20 25.88 19.50 14.15
CA VAL A 20 25.03 18.64 13.31
C VAL A 20 23.74 18.35 14.06
N VAL A 21 22.75 19.22 13.85
CA VAL A 21 21.36 18.94 14.25
C VAL A 21 20.81 17.91 13.28
N LEU A 22 20.80 16.63 13.69
CA LEU A 22 20.13 15.57 12.95
C LEU A 22 18.62 15.77 13.04
N ALA A 23 18.08 16.58 12.13
CA ALA A 23 16.65 16.63 11.84
C ALA A 23 16.24 15.30 11.21
N SER A 24 15.93 14.31 12.04
CA SER A 24 15.36 13.04 11.62
C SER A 24 14.05 13.32 10.88
N CYS A 25 14.06 13.12 9.57
CA CYS A 25 12.85 13.13 8.76
C CYS A 25 11.94 12.00 9.20
N THR A 26 11.00 12.30 10.10
CA THR A 26 9.88 11.41 10.39
C THR A 26 8.99 11.37 9.15
N SER A 27 9.32 10.47 8.22
CA SER A 27 8.41 10.04 7.18
C SER A 27 7.24 9.35 7.86
N ALA A 28 6.19 10.12 8.17
CA ALA A 28 4.91 9.59 8.56
C ALA A 28 4.34 8.82 7.37
N GLY A 29 4.73 7.56 7.26
CA GLY A 29 4.02 6.60 6.42
C GLY A 29 2.57 6.50 6.92
N PRO A 30 1.63 6.09 6.05
CA PRO A 30 0.29 5.75 6.51
C PRO A 30 0.40 4.71 7.64
N PRO A 31 -0.56 4.68 8.58
CA PRO A 31 -0.55 3.71 9.67
C PRO A 31 -0.38 2.32 9.08
N ALA A 32 0.64 1.61 9.53
CA ALA A 32 0.91 0.26 9.08
C ALA A 32 -0.24 -0.64 9.55
N VAL A 33 -1.21 -0.86 8.66
CA VAL A 33 -2.16 -1.96 8.76
C VAL A 33 -1.35 -3.24 8.99
N ASP A 34 -1.65 -3.95 10.07
CA ASP A 34 -0.98 -5.21 10.42
C ASP A 34 -1.50 -6.31 9.49
N LEU A 35 -0.98 -6.30 8.27
CA LEU A 35 -1.40 -7.23 7.22
C LEU A 35 -0.86 -8.63 7.53
N SER A 36 -1.73 -9.63 7.36
CA SER A 36 -1.28 -11.02 7.24
C SER A 36 -0.27 -11.17 6.10
N ALA A 37 0.53 -12.25 6.12
CA ALA A 37 1.48 -12.51 5.04
C ALA A 37 0.79 -12.61 3.65
N SER A 38 -0.42 -13.16 3.60
CA SER A 38 -1.26 -13.22 2.39
C SER A 38 -1.75 -11.83 1.96
N ALA A 39 -2.30 -11.02 2.87
CA ALA A 39 -2.75 -9.66 2.56
C ALA A 39 -1.59 -8.74 2.14
N ALA A 40 -0.40 -8.91 2.73
CA ALA A 40 0.81 -8.20 2.32
C ALA A 40 1.27 -8.61 0.89
N ASN A 41 1.11 -9.89 0.53
CA ASN A 41 1.33 -10.35 -0.85
C ASN A 41 0.24 -9.83 -1.80
N GLY A 42 -1.02 -9.81 -1.37
CA GLY A 42 -2.17 -9.26 -2.09
C GLY A 42 -2.01 -7.79 -2.45
N LEU A 43 -1.50 -6.97 -1.53
CA LEU A 43 -1.11 -5.58 -1.79
C LEU A 43 -0.07 -5.51 -2.93
N LYS A 44 1.01 -6.27 -2.82
CA LYS A 44 2.10 -6.31 -3.82
C LYS A 44 1.60 -6.80 -5.19
N LEU A 45 0.76 -7.82 -5.23
CA LEU A 45 0.12 -8.33 -6.43
C LEU A 45 -0.77 -7.25 -7.07
N SER A 46 -1.60 -6.58 -6.27
CA SER A 46 -2.51 -5.52 -6.72
C SER A 46 -1.78 -4.31 -7.32
N GLN A 47 -0.64 -3.95 -6.75
CA GLN A 47 0.24 -2.90 -7.29
C GLN A 47 0.92 -3.35 -8.59
N ASN A 48 1.54 -4.54 -8.61
CA ASN A 48 2.29 -5.04 -9.76
C ASN A 48 1.42 -5.38 -10.97
N ASN A 49 0.15 -5.79 -10.75
CA ASN A 49 -0.81 -6.06 -11.82
C ASN A 49 -1.64 -4.82 -12.21
N GLY A 50 -1.27 -3.63 -11.71
CA GLY A 50 -1.82 -2.35 -12.16
C GLY A 50 -3.23 -2.03 -11.68
N CYS A 51 -3.79 -2.79 -10.73
CA CYS A 51 -5.16 -2.61 -10.21
C CYS A 51 -5.40 -1.18 -9.68
N ALA A 52 -4.38 -0.61 -9.04
CA ALA A 52 -4.35 0.77 -8.54
C ALA A 52 -4.64 1.83 -9.64
N SER A 53 -4.38 1.53 -10.91
CA SER A 53 -4.65 2.45 -12.04
C SER A 53 -6.15 2.76 -12.23
N CYS A 54 -7.04 1.89 -11.73
CA CYS A 54 -8.49 2.08 -11.78
C CYS A 54 -9.10 2.20 -10.37
N HIS A 55 -8.57 1.45 -9.39
CA HIS A 55 -9.07 1.41 -8.02
C HIS A 55 -8.44 2.46 -7.09
N GLY A 56 -7.55 3.33 -7.60
CA GLY A 56 -6.87 4.36 -6.81
C GLY A 56 -5.52 3.87 -6.26
N THR A 57 -4.57 4.79 -6.08
CA THR A 57 -3.20 4.47 -5.60
C THR A 57 -3.15 3.97 -4.16
N ASP A 58 -4.16 4.33 -3.37
CA ASP A 58 -4.43 3.91 -1.99
C ASP A 58 -5.62 2.92 -1.90
N PHE A 59 -6.14 2.48 -3.05
CA PHE A 59 -7.35 1.68 -3.21
C PHE A 59 -8.66 2.36 -2.73
N GLY A 60 -8.67 3.70 -2.62
CA GLY A 60 -9.85 4.52 -2.28
C GLY A 60 -10.88 4.69 -3.41
N GLY A 61 -10.66 4.07 -4.58
CA GLY A 61 -11.55 4.07 -5.74
C GLY A 61 -11.19 5.11 -6.80
N GLY A 62 -12.12 5.32 -7.74
CA GLY A 62 -11.99 6.26 -8.84
C GLY A 62 -12.75 5.76 -10.07
N THR A 63 -12.01 5.34 -11.10
CA THR A 63 -12.57 4.73 -12.32
C THR A 63 -13.22 3.37 -12.04
N GLY A 64 -12.69 2.63 -11.07
CA GLY A 64 -13.29 1.46 -10.44
C GLY A 64 -13.73 1.74 -8.99
N PRO A 65 -14.44 0.80 -8.34
CA PRO A 65 -14.89 0.96 -6.97
C PRO A 65 -13.73 1.03 -5.96
N THR A 66 -13.94 1.72 -4.85
CA THR A 66 -13.08 1.62 -3.66
C THR A 66 -13.02 0.18 -3.14
N TRP A 67 -11.88 -0.21 -2.58
CA TRP A 67 -11.74 -1.44 -1.79
C TRP A 67 -11.84 -1.18 -0.28
N GLN A 68 -11.57 0.05 0.15
CA GLN A 68 -11.63 0.46 1.55
C GLN A 68 -13.06 0.30 2.09
N GLY A 69 -13.23 -0.49 3.15
CA GLY A 69 -14.54 -0.76 3.78
C GLY A 69 -15.57 -1.44 2.88
N ILE A 70 -15.17 -2.10 1.78
CA ILE A 70 -16.10 -2.63 0.78
C ILE A 70 -16.84 -3.90 1.22
N ILE A 71 -16.23 -4.72 2.10
CA ILE A 71 -16.82 -5.99 2.56
C ILE A 71 -18.15 -5.74 3.29
N GLY A 72 -19.12 -6.62 3.06
CA GLY A 72 -20.45 -6.54 3.67
C GLY A 72 -21.37 -5.48 3.07
N GLN A 73 -20.89 -4.60 2.20
CA GLN A 73 -21.75 -3.62 1.53
C GLN A 73 -22.72 -4.29 0.55
N THR A 74 -23.99 -3.91 0.58
CA THR A 74 -24.97 -4.28 -0.45
C THR A 74 -24.81 -3.35 -1.66
N VAL A 75 -24.69 -3.91 -2.86
CA VAL A 75 -24.53 -3.16 -4.11
C VAL A 75 -25.44 -3.66 -5.23
N ALA A 76 -25.84 -2.74 -6.10
CA ALA A 76 -26.65 -3.03 -7.27
C ALA A 76 -25.80 -3.47 -8.47
N PHE A 77 -26.27 -4.45 -9.21
CA PHE A 77 -25.64 -5.00 -10.42
C PHE A 77 -26.40 -4.62 -11.69
N LYS A 78 -25.67 -4.57 -12.81
CA LYS A 78 -26.26 -4.37 -14.14
C LYS A 78 -27.12 -5.59 -14.49
N GLY A 79 -28.43 -5.42 -14.37
CA GLY A 79 -29.43 -6.49 -14.43
C GLY A 79 -30.60 -6.28 -13.45
N GLY A 80 -30.43 -5.41 -12.45
CA GLY A 80 -31.48 -5.06 -11.47
C GLY A 80 -31.40 -5.85 -10.15
N GLU A 81 -30.58 -6.90 -10.11
CA GLU A 81 -30.17 -7.58 -8.88
C GLU A 81 -29.38 -6.63 -7.95
N SER A 82 -29.47 -6.87 -6.64
CA SER A 82 -28.48 -6.40 -5.67
C SER A 82 -27.97 -7.55 -4.82
N GLY A 83 -26.73 -7.47 -4.35
CA GLY A 83 -26.11 -8.48 -3.50
C GLY A 83 -25.03 -7.91 -2.59
N VAL A 84 -24.61 -8.72 -1.62
CA VAL A 84 -23.56 -8.36 -0.66
C VAL A 84 -22.19 -8.56 -1.30
N VAL A 85 -21.23 -7.73 -0.89
CA VAL A 85 -19.80 -7.95 -1.17
C VAL A 85 -19.23 -8.91 -0.15
N ASP A 86 -19.05 -10.15 -0.58
CA ASP A 86 -18.35 -11.17 0.18
C ASP A 86 -17.11 -11.66 -0.59
N ARG A 87 -16.40 -12.60 0.02
CA ARG A 87 -15.20 -13.22 -0.54
C ARG A 87 -15.46 -13.92 -1.88
N GLU A 88 -16.63 -14.54 -2.03
CA GLU A 88 -17.01 -15.26 -3.24
C GLU A 88 -17.22 -14.27 -4.41
N TYR A 89 -17.97 -13.20 -4.17
CA TYR A 89 -18.15 -12.11 -5.13
C TYR A 89 -16.83 -11.46 -5.53
N LEU A 90 -15.93 -11.16 -4.58
CA LEU A 90 -14.62 -10.58 -4.90
C LEU A 90 -13.75 -11.54 -5.72
N THR A 91 -13.75 -12.83 -5.39
CA THR A 91 -13.05 -13.86 -6.14
C THR A 91 -13.60 -13.97 -7.57
N GLU A 92 -14.93 -14.01 -7.73
CA GLU A 92 -15.58 -14.00 -9.05
C GLU A 92 -15.26 -12.73 -9.84
N ALA A 93 -15.32 -11.55 -9.21
CA ALA A 93 -15.07 -10.27 -9.86
C ALA A 93 -13.63 -10.12 -10.35
N ILE A 94 -12.64 -10.67 -9.64
CA ILE A 94 -11.24 -10.68 -10.07
C ILE A 94 -11.01 -11.73 -11.17
N LYS A 95 -11.59 -12.92 -11.06
CA LYS A 95 -11.38 -14.03 -12.01
C LYS A 95 -12.17 -13.87 -13.32
N TYR A 96 -13.38 -13.31 -13.23
CA TYR A 96 -14.36 -13.17 -14.30
C TYR A 96 -15.04 -11.77 -14.28
N PRO A 97 -14.28 -10.69 -14.53
CA PRO A 97 -14.72 -9.29 -14.33
C PRO A 97 -15.93 -8.84 -15.16
N ASP A 98 -16.34 -9.59 -16.17
CA ASP A 98 -17.49 -9.28 -17.01
C ASP A 98 -18.82 -9.84 -16.48
N LYS A 99 -18.79 -10.84 -15.57
CA LYS A 99 -19.94 -11.58 -15.06
C LYS A 99 -20.90 -10.70 -14.27
N LYS A 100 -20.40 -10.06 -13.21
CA LYS A 100 -21.24 -9.42 -12.18
C LYS A 100 -20.89 -7.94 -11.97
N LYS A 101 -21.07 -7.17 -13.04
CA LYS A 101 -20.74 -5.74 -13.12
C LYS A 101 -21.67 -4.88 -12.26
N ARG A 102 -21.08 -4.06 -11.38
CA ARG A 102 -21.79 -3.05 -10.57
C ARG A 102 -22.41 -1.94 -11.41
N VAL A 103 -23.51 -1.38 -10.92
CA VAL A 103 -24.06 -0.09 -11.39
C VAL A 103 -23.09 1.05 -11.05
N GLY A 104 -23.08 2.13 -11.84
CA GLY A 104 -22.22 3.30 -11.64
C GLY A 104 -20.84 3.23 -12.30
N TYR A 105 -20.34 2.03 -12.64
CA TYR A 105 -19.04 1.85 -13.26
C TYR A 105 -19.16 1.52 -14.75
N SER A 106 -18.55 2.33 -15.61
CA SER A 106 -18.61 2.17 -17.08
C SER A 106 -17.37 1.50 -17.69
N VAL A 107 -16.23 1.55 -16.99
CA VAL A 107 -15.00 0.87 -17.43
C VAL A 107 -15.13 -0.64 -17.18
N VAL A 108 -14.58 -1.42 -18.12
CA VAL A 108 -14.47 -2.86 -18.02
C VAL A 108 -13.17 -3.18 -17.27
N MET A 109 -13.28 -3.88 -16.14
CA MET A 109 -12.10 -4.41 -15.44
C MET A 109 -11.45 -5.49 -16.35
N PRO A 110 -10.13 -5.42 -16.59
CA PRO A 110 -9.46 -6.37 -17.48
C PRO A 110 -9.35 -7.76 -16.84
N TYR A 111 -9.36 -8.79 -17.68
CA TYR A 111 -8.91 -10.12 -17.28
C TYR A 111 -7.42 -10.09 -16.92
N ASN A 112 -7.02 -10.97 -16.03
CA ASN A 112 -5.64 -11.15 -15.56
C ASN A 112 -5.21 -12.62 -15.74
N ASN A 113 -3.93 -12.88 -15.51
CA ASN A 113 -3.33 -14.23 -15.57
C ASN A 113 -2.95 -14.73 -14.16
N LEU A 114 -3.66 -14.30 -13.12
CA LEU A 114 -3.37 -14.69 -11.74
C LEU A 114 -3.86 -16.12 -11.47
N THR A 115 -3.13 -16.82 -10.62
CA THR A 115 -3.56 -18.11 -10.05
C THR A 115 -4.61 -17.91 -8.97
N ASP A 116 -5.39 -18.96 -8.67
CA ASP A 116 -6.41 -18.90 -7.61
C ASP A 116 -5.83 -18.56 -6.22
N ALA A 117 -4.58 -18.92 -5.96
CA ALA A 117 -3.86 -18.53 -4.75
C ALA A 117 -3.54 -17.02 -4.73
N GLU A 118 -3.05 -16.45 -5.83
CA GLU A 118 -2.77 -15.01 -5.94
C GLU A 118 -4.05 -14.17 -5.89
N ILE A 119 -5.17 -14.68 -6.45
CA ILE A 119 -6.48 -14.05 -6.30
C ILE A 119 -6.91 -14.08 -4.83
N SER A 120 -6.75 -15.21 -4.14
CA SER A 120 -7.05 -15.34 -2.70
C SER A 120 -6.25 -14.33 -1.86
N ASP A 121 -4.95 -14.16 -2.12
CA ASP A 121 -4.11 -13.17 -1.45
C ASP A 121 -4.60 -11.72 -1.68
N ILE A 122 -5.04 -11.38 -2.90
CA ILE A 122 -5.64 -10.07 -3.19
C ILE A 122 -6.95 -9.87 -2.43
N VAL A 123 -7.79 -10.91 -2.30
CA VAL A 123 -9.04 -10.80 -1.53
C VAL A 123 -8.75 -10.65 -0.03
N ASP A 124 -7.75 -11.33 0.53
CA ASP A 124 -7.29 -11.11 1.92
C ASP A 124 -6.87 -9.65 2.15
N TYR A 125 -6.24 -9.00 1.15
CA TYR A 125 -5.90 -7.58 1.22
C TYR A 125 -7.14 -6.67 1.21
N ILE A 126 -8.14 -6.97 0.37
CA ILE A 126 -9.42 -6.22 0.33
C ILE A 126 -10.19 -6.38 1.65
N GLU A 127 -10.17 -7.57 2.24
CA GLU A 127 -10.73 -7.84 3.57
C GLU A 127 -10.00 -7.05 4.66
N ALA A 128 -8.67 -7.01 4.62
CA ALA A 128 -7.86 -6.22 5.57
C ALA A 128 -8.11 -4.70 5.46
N LEU A 129 -8.53 -4.18 4.31
CA LEU A 129 -8.96 -2.79 4.12
C LEU A 129 -10.37 -2.49 4.66
N SER A 130 -11.06 -3.46 5.25
CA SER A 130 -12.42 -3.31 5.80
C SER A 130 -12.51 -3.49 7.33
N ASN A 131 -11.37 -3.59 8.02
CA ASN A 131 -11.24 -3.79 9.48
C ASN A 131 -10.78 -2.52 10.22
#